data_AF-A0A943ATX7-F1
#
_entry.id   AF-A0A943ATX7-F1
#
_cell.length_a   1.000
_cell.length_b   1.000
_cell.length_c   1.000
_cell.angle_alpha   90.00
_cell.angle_beta   90.00
_cell.angle_gamma   90.00
#
_symmetry.space_group_name_H-M   'P 1'
#
loop_
_entity.id
_entity.type
_entity.pdbx_description
1 polymer ?
#
loop_
_entity_poly.entity_id
_entity_poly.type
_entity_poly.pdbx_seq_one_letter_code
_entity_poly.pdbx_strand_id
1 'polypeptide(L)'
;MKTYRNPLFRSQETWIYAGSLAMCLLLWDTLRTRGFFILGGFYTGMYLLYLATRNCIALSDHEISIRNPFTRRTLDYPYDTLRRVEFIRDLRANPRIRLTDDSGKVRWHYLEGIRSRDYSEIIARLEKSGVVVETKRMEPYLKKEE
;
A
#
# COMPACT_ATOMS: atom_id res chain seq x y z
N MET A 1 -0.48 14.74 13.67
CA MET A 1 -0.32 13.87 12.48
C MET A 1 -0.55 12.42 12.88
N LYS A 2 -1.54 11.73 12.28
CA LYS A 2 -1.85 10.31 12.54
C LYS A 2 -1.43 9.47 11.33
N THR A 3 -0.61 8.44 11.54
CA THR A 3 -0.18 7.51 10.49
C THR A 3 -1.02 6.24 10.53
N TYR A 4 -1.66 5.91 9.41
CA TYR A 4 -2.48 4.71 9.25
C TYR A 4 -1.61 3.61 8.68
N ARG A 5 -1.26 2.67 9.55
CA ARG A 5 -0.39 1.54 9.25
C ARG A 5 -0.67 0.37 10.18
N ASN A 6 -0.71 -0.81 9.62
CA ASN A 6 -0.67 -2.09 10.30
C ASN A 6 0.81 -2.42 10.50
N PRO A 7 1.23 -2.91 11.68
CA PRO A 7 2.61 -3.34 11.88
C PRO A 7 3.03 -4.24 10.73
N LEU A 8 4.17 -3.93 10.10
CA LEU A 8 4.89 -4.89 9.25
C LEU A 8 4.93 -6.21 10.02
N PHE A 9 4.78 -7.34 9.34
CA PHE A 9 4.74 -8.69 9.92
C PHE A 9 3.37 -9.17 10.44
N ARG A 10 2.33 -9.16 9.59
CA ARG A 10 1.14 -10.01 9.83
C ARG A 10 1.05 -11.13 8.80
N SER A 11 1.52 -12.31 9.25
CA SER A 11 1.32 -13.70 8.82
C SER A 11 1.48 -14.08 7.34
N GLN A 12 0.94 -13.34 6.37
CA GLN A 12 0.97 -13.75 4.95
C GLN A 12 2.38 -13.75 4.35
N GLU A 13 3.23 -12.81 4.72
CA GLU A 13 4.63 -12.78 4.25
C GLU A 13 5.47 -13.89 4.87
N THR A 14 5.19 -14.27 6.12
CA THR A 14 5.85 -15.40 6.80
C THR A 14 5.60 -16.70 6.04
N TRP A 15 4.39 -16.90 5.52
CA TRP A 15 4.07 -18.04 4.66
C TRP A 15 4.74 -17.98 3.29
N ILE A 16 4.90 -16.78 2.72
CA ILE A 16 5.66 -16.61 1.48
C ILE A 16 7.14 -16.96 1.72
N TYR A 17 7.75 -16.50 2.81
CA TYR A 17 9.14 -16.85 3.14
C TYR A 17 9.32 -18.32 3.48
N ALA A 18 8.44 -18.89 4.30
CA ALA A 18 8.47 -20.31 4.64
C ALA A 18 8.23 -21.18 3.40
N GLY A 19 7.29 -20.76 2.53
CA GLY A 19 6.99 -21.45 1.26
C GLY A 19 8.13 -21.34 0.26
N SER A 20 8.74 -20.16 0.09
CA SER A 20 9.92 -19.97 -0.76
C SER A 20 11.12 -20.75 -0.23
N LEU A 21 11.36 -20.77 1.09
CA LEU A 21 12.41 -21.57 1.71
C LEU A 21 12.16 -23.07 1.51
N ALA A 22 10.93 -23.54 1.72
CA ALA A 22 10.55 -24.93 1.49
C ALA A 22 10.69 -25.33 0.02
N MET A 23 10.30 -24.47 -0.93
CA MET A 23 10.46 -24.75 -2.36
C MET A 23 11.94 -24.78 -2.76
N CYS A 24 12.75 -23.87 -2.21
CA CYS A 24 14.19 -23.83 -2.37
C CYS A 24 14.88 -25.10 -1.84
N LEU A 25 14.40 -25.64 -0.71
CA LEU A 25 14.88 -26.91 -0.13
C LEU A 25 14.44 -28.13 -0.96
N LEU A 26 13.20 -28.14 -1.46
CA LEU A 26 12.66 -29.24 -2.28
C LEU A 26 13.29 -29.30 -3.67
N LEU A 27 13.66 -28.14 -4.24
CA LEU A 27 14.27 -28.05 -5.57
C LEU A 27 15.81 -28.08 -5.52
N TRP A 28 16.41 -28.26 -4.34
CA TRP A 28 17.87 -28.22 -4.16
C TRP A 28 18.61 -29.29 -4.98
N ASP A 29 18.05 -30.50 -5.08
CA ASP A 29 18.65 -31.60 -5.87
C ASP A 29 18.37 -31.47 -7.38
N THR A 30 17.33 -30.75 -7.78
CA THR A 30 16.91 -30.59 -9.19
C THR A 30 17.47 -29.32 -9.83
N LEU A 31 17.68 -28.26 -9.05
CA LEU A 31 18.33 -27.03 -9.50
C LEU A 31 19.83 -27.11 -9.19
N ARG A 32 20.66 -27.27 -10.23
CA ARG A 32 22.09 -26.96 -10.12
C ARG A 32 22.27 -25.61 -9.40
N THR A 33 23.32 -25.48 -8.62
CA THR A 33 23.63 -24.31 -7.76
C THR A 33 23.35 -22.95 -8.41
N ARG A 34 23.60 -22.81 -9.72
CA ARG A 34 23.32 -21.59 -10.50
C ARG A 34 21.81 -21.26 -10.63
N GLY A 35 20.96 -22.27 -10.83
CA GLY A 35 19.51 -22.10 -10.93
C GLY A 35 18.86 -21.67 -9.62
N PHE A 36 19.39 -22.16 -8.48
CA PHE A 36 18.98 -21.74 -7.14
C PHE A 36 19.21 -20.24 -6.92
N PHE A 37 20.40 -19.72 -7.26
CA PHE A 37 20.71 -18.30 -7.11
C PHE A 37 19.89 -17.42 -8.06
N ILE A 38 19.59 -17.88 -9.27
CA ILE A 38 18.72 -17.15 -10.22
C ILE A 38 17.29 -17.05 -9.67
N LEU A 39 16.73 -18.16 -9.18
CA LEU A 39 15.39 -18.20 -8.62
C LEU A 39 15.30 -17.35 -7.34
N GLY A 40 16.24 -17.53 -6.42
CA GLY A 40 16.33 -16.76 -5.18
C GLY A 40 16.52 -15.26 -5.44
N GLY A 41 17.37 -14.90 -6.40
CA GLY A 41 17.57 -13.52 -6.85
C GLY A 41 16.30 -12.91 -7.45
N PHE A 42 15.57 -13.67 -8.27
CA PHE A 42 14.30 -13.23 -8.85
C PHE A 42 13.23 -12.99 -7.78
N TYR A 43 13.03 -13.93 -6.85
CA TYR A 43 12.08 -13.76 -5.74
C TYR A 43 12.46 -12.59 -4.83
N THR A 44 13.75 -12.44 -4.53
CA THR A 44 14.26 -11.31 -3.74
C THR A 44 14.00 -9.98 -4.47
N GLY A 45 14.28 -9.90 -5.77
CA GLY A 45 14.04 -8.71 -6.57
C GLY A 45 12.55 -8.33 -6.62
N MET A 46 11.68 -9.31 -6.85
CA MET A 46 10.23 -9.10 -6.81
C MET A 46 9.73 -8.64 -5.44
N TYR A 47 10.31 -9.18 -4.37
CA TYR A 47 9.98 -8.78 -3.01
C TYR A 47 10.43 -7.35 -2.68
N LEU A 48 11.65 -6.98 -3.08
CA LEU A 48 12.15 -5.61 -2.92
C LEU A 48 11.32 -4.61 -3.72
N LEU A 49 10.93 -4.96 -4.96
CA LEU A 49 10.04 -4.15 -5.78
C LEU A 49 8.68 -3.97 -5.09
N TYR A 50 8.14 -5.05 -4.54
CA TYR A 50 6.90 -5.02 -3.78
C TYR A 50 7.00 -4.07 -2.57
N LEU A 51 8.03 -4.20 -1.74
CA LEU A 51 8.30 -3.27 -0.63
C LEU A 51 8.46 -1.81 -1.08
N ALA A 52 9.13 -1.58 -2.22
CA ALA A 52 9.30 -0.25 -2.79
C ALA A 52 7.98 0.38 -3.28
N THR A 53 6.92 -0.41 -3.44
CA THR A 53 5.57 0.06 -3.79
C THR A 53 4.61 0.16 -2.60
N ARG A 54 5.02 -0.26 -1.40
CA ARG A 54 4.22 -0.21 -0.18
C ARG A 54 4.16 1.19 0.43
N ASN A 55 3.12 1.95 0.09
CA ASN A 55 2.89 3.23 0.72
C ASN A 55 1.88 3.14 1.86
N CYS A 56 2.14 3.91 2.91
CA CYS A 56 1.22 4.19 4.00
C CYS A 56 0.70 5.62 3.87
N ILE A 57 -0.45 5.89 4.48
CA ILE A 57 -1.02 7.24 4.56
C ILE A 57 -0.74 7.81 5.95
N ALA A 58 -0.26 9.04 5.99
CA ALA A 58 -0.33 9.87 7.18
C ALA A 58 -1.18 11.10 6.89
N LEU A 59 -2.11 11.40 7.80
CA LEU A 59 -2.96 12.59 7.71
C LEU A 59 -2.52 13.58 8.78
N SER A 60 -2.32 14.83 8.36
CA SER A 60 -2.28 15.99 9.24
C SER A 60 -3.57 16.80 9.08
N ASP A 61 -3.64 17.94 9.75
CA ASP A 61 -4.78 18.84 9.64
C ASP A 61 -4.78 19.63 8.31
N HIS A 62 -3.66 19.65 7.57
CA HIS A 62 -3.48 20.52 6.40
C HIS A 62 -2.95 19.78 5.15
N GLU A 63 -2.48 18.54 5.30
CA GLU A 63 -1.89 17.76 4.22
C GLU A 63 -2.10 16.25 4.39
N ILE A 64 -2.09 15.54 3.26
CA ILE A 64 -1.96 14.09 3.19
C ILE A 64 -0.55 13.73 2.74
N SER A 65 0.13 12.93 3.56
CA SER A 65 1.46 12.42 3.27
C SER A 65 1.41 10.95 2.87
N ILE A 66 1.99 10.63 1.73
CA ILE A 66 2.20 9.25 1.26
C ILE A 66 3.63 8.86 1.59
N ARG A 67 3.79 7.89 2.50
CA ARG A 67 5.10 7.48 3.04
C ARG A 67 5.41 6.05 2.66
N ASN A 68 6.59 5.82 2.12
CA ASN A 68 7.13 4.47 1.95
C ASN A 68 8.21 4.21 3.03
N PRO A 69 7.96 3.32 4.00
CA PRO A 69 8.91 3.05 5.09
C PRO A 69 10.17 2.32 4.62
N PHE A 70 10.09 1.57 3.51
CA PHE A 70 11.23 0.83 2.96
C PHE A 70 12.21 1.75 2.23
N THR A 71 11.71 2.61 1.33
CA THR A 71 12.54 3.57 0.58
C THR A 71 12.80 4.87 1.33
N ARG A 72 12.15 5.07 2.50
CA ARG A 72 12.14 6.31 3.30
C ARG A 72 11.59 7.53 2.55
N ARG A 73 10.96 7.32 1.39
CA ARG A 73 10.35 8.40 0.62
C ARG A 73 9.08 8.88 1.31
N THR A 74 8.94 10.20 1.40
CA THR A 74 7.69 10.87 1.80
C THR A 74 7.27 11.81 0.67
N LEU A 75 5.98 11.80 0.34
CA LEU A 75 5.38 12.71 -0.63
C LEU A 75 4.21 13.40 0.05
N ASP A 76 4.35 14.70 0.25
CA ASP A 76 3.37 15.52 0.95
C ASP A 76 2.48 16.25 -0.07
N TYR A 77 1.18 16.27 0.21
CA TYR A 77 0.17 16.88 -0.62
C TYR A 77 -0.71 17.80 0.25
N PRO A 78 -0.49 19.11 0.18
CA PRO A 78 -1.33 20.10 0.84
C PRO A 78 -2.78 20.02 0.37
N TYR A 79 -3.75 20.11 1.29
CA TYR A 79 -5.18 19.99 0.96
C TYR A 79 -5.68 21.12 0.06
N ASP A 80 -5.12 22.32 0.20
CA ASP A 80 -5.40 23.49 -0.63
C ASP A 80 -5.03 23.31 -2.11
N THR A 81 -4.13 22.37 -2.41
CA THR A 81 -3.73 22.04 -3.79
C THR A 81 -4.47 20.84 -4.37
N LEU A 82 -5.27 20.14 -3.55
CA LEU A 82 -5.92 18.90 -3.90
C LEU A 82 -7.37 19.11 -4.31
N ARG A 83 -7.60 19.06 -5.63
CA ARG A 83 -8.95 19.07 -6.19
C ARG A 83 -9.78 17.85 -5.79
N ARG A 84 -9.17 16.67 -5.82
CA ARG A 84 -9.89 15.40 -5.63
C ARG A 84 -8.99 14.26 -5.19
N VAL A 85 -9.50 13.45 -4.28
CA VAL A 85 -8.86 12.24 -3.76
C VAL A 85 -9.78 11.05 -4.01
N GLU A 86 -9.27 9.97 -4.61
CA GLU A 86 -10.08 8.78 -4.86
C GLU A 86 -9.46 7.52 -4.27
N PHE A 87 -10.28 6.79 -3.53
CA PHE A 87 -9.96 5.45 -3.06
C PHE A 87 -10.59 4.42 -3.99
N ILE A 88 -9.76 3.62 -4.63
CA ILE A 88 -10.20 2.65 -5.64
C ILE A 88 -9.72 1.28 -5.21
N ARG A 89 -10.63 0.32 -5.04
CA ARG A 89 -10.24 -1.07 -4.89
C ARG A 89 -9.79 -1.62 -6.24
N ASP A 90 -8.53 -2.03 -6.30
CA ASP A 90 -7.94 -2.66 -7.49
C ASP A 90 -7.98 -4.20 -7.38
N LEU A 91 -7.67 -4.90 -8.47
CA LEU A 91 -7.67 -6.36 -8.56
C LEU A 91 -6.74 -7.03 -7.52
N ARG A 92 -5.74 -6.31 -7.00
CA ARG A 92 -4.81 -6.78 -5.97
C ARG A 92 -5.42 -6.87 -4.56
N ALA A 93 -6.75 -6.86 -4.44
CA ALA A 93 -7.54 -6.73 -3.23
C ALA A 93 -7.34 -5.42 -2.46
N ASN A 94 -6.12 -4.89 -2.37
CA ASN A 94 -5.77 -3.66 -1.66
C ASN A 94 -6.25 -2.39 -2.40
N PRO A 95 -6.73 -1.38 -1.67
CA PRO A 95 -7.05 -0.06 -2.23
C PRO A 95 -5.81 0.66 -2.76
N ARG A 96 -6.01 1.44 -3.83
CA ARG A 96 -5.07 2.45 -4.32
C ARG A 96 -5.69 3.83 -4.15
N ILE A 97 -4.84 4.83 -3.97
CA ILE A 97 -5.26 6.23 -3.92
C ILE A 97 -4.85 6.96 -5.20
N ARG A 98 -5.79 7.73 -5.75
CA ARG A 98 -5.57 8.67 -6.84
C ARG A 98 -5.70 10.08 -6.30
N LEU A 99 -4.64 10.86 -6.43
CA LEU A 99 -4.59 12.27 -6.03
C LEU A 99 -4.59 13.12 -7.30
N THR A 100 -5.54 14.05 -7.40
CA THR A 100 -5.62 15.00 -8.52
C THR A 100 -5.45 16.39 -7.94
N ASP A 101 -4.43 17.10 -8.40
CA ASP A 101 -4.20 18.49 -8.00
C ASP A 101 -5.04 19.47 -8.85
N ASP A 102 -5.03 20.75 -8.48
CA ASP A 102 -5.76 21.80 -9.19
C ASP A 102 -5.26 22.04 -10.61
N SER A 103 -3.99 21.70 -10.89
CA SER A 103 -3.43 21.74 -12.25
C SER A 103 -3.95 20.59 -13.13
N GLY A 104 -4.70 19.64 -12.56
CA GLY A 104 -5.21 18.45 -13.24
C GLY A 104 -4.19 17.31 -13.31
N LYS A 105 -3.01 17.44 -12.70
CA LYS A 105 -2.01 16.38 -12.66
C LYS A 105 -2.45 15.28 -11.70
N VAL A 106 -2.38 14.05 -12.19
CA VAL A 106 -2.85 12.86 -11.48
C VAL A 106 -1.67 12.05 -10.98
N ARG A 107 -1.71 11.64 -9.71
CA ARG A 107 -0.72 10.73 -9.11
C ARG A 107 -1.40 9.53 -8.46
N TRP A 108 -0.82 8.37 -8.70
CA TRP A 108 -1.32 7.09 -8.20
C TRP A 108 -0.36 6.52 -7.17
N HIS A 109 -0.92 6.04 -6.06
CA HIS A 109 -0.15 5.36 -5.03
C HIS A 109 -0.86 4.08 -4.59
N TYR A 110 -0.12 2.98 -4.57
CA TYR A 110 -0.60 1.74 -3.96
C TYR A 110 -0.52 1.86 -2.45
N LEU A 111 -1.63 1.57 -1.78
CA LEU A 111 -1.71 1.59 -0.33
C LEU A 111 -1.59 0.17 0.19
N GLU A 112 -0.78 -0.01 1.23
CA GLU A 112 -0.65 -1.30 1.87
C GLU A 112 -0.55 -1.17 3.37
N GLY A 113 -1.14 -2.15 4.06
CA GLY A 113 -1.15 -2.20 5.51
C GLY A 113 -2.11 -1.19 6.14
N ILE A 114 -3.13 -0.68 5.46
CA ILE A 114 -4.21 0.07 6.13
C ILE A 114 -5.30 -0.94 6.49
N ARG A 115 -5.77 -0.95 7.74
CA ARG A 115 -6.85 -1.86 8.15
C ARG A 115 -8.16 -1.40 7.53
N SER A 116 -9.04 -2.32 7.18
CA SER A 116 -10.33 -2.00 6.56
C SER A 116 -11.12 -0.95 7.34
N ARG A 117 -11.24 -1.14 8.65
CA ARG A 117 -11.92 -0.22 9.57
C ARG A 117 -11.35 1.21 9.60
N ASP A 118 -10.09 1.40 9.20
CA ASP A 118 -9.43 2.70 9.27
C ASP A 118 -9.79 3.57 8.05
N TYR A 119 -10.26 2.97 6.94
CA TYR A 119 -10.60 3.72 5.72
C TYR A 119 -11.77 4.67 5.91
N SER A 120 -12.78 4.30 6.70
CA SER A 120 -13.92 5.19 7.00
C SER A 120 -13.46 6.42 7.78
N GLU A 121 -12.54 6.26 8.74
CA GLU A 121 -11.96 7.38 9.49
C GLU A 121 -11.09 8.29 8.59
N ILE A 122 -10.29 7.69 7.71
CA ILE A 122 -9.45 8.42 6.74
C ILE A 122 -10.32 9.29 5.84
N ILE A 123 -11.38 8.71 5.25
CA ILE A 123 -12.28 9.42 4.34
C ILE A 123 -12.98 10.57 5.08
N ALA A 124 -13.56 10.30 6.25
CA ALA A 124 -14.26 11.32 7.03
C ALA A 124 -13.34 12.49 7.43
N ARG A 125 -12.06 12.23 7.73
CA ARG A 125 -11.08 13.29 8.02
C ARG A 125 -10.74 14.13 6.80
N LEU A 126 -10.59 13.51 5.63
CA LEU A 126 -10.31 14.23 4.38
C LEU A 126 -11.49 15.13 3.99
N GLU A 127 -12.72 14.60 4.06
CA GLU A 127 -13.94 15.36 3.79
C GLU A 127 -14.11 16.53 4.76
N LYS A 128 -13.86 16.30 6.07
CA LYS A 128 -13.88 17.37 7.09
C LYS A 128 -12.85 18.48 6.80
N SER A 129 -11.75 18.13 6.15
CA SER A 129 -10.70 19.08 5.76
C SER A 129 -11.01 19.82 4.45
N GLY A 130 -12.22 19.62 3.88
CA GLY A 130 -12.67 20.28 2.65
C GLY A 130 -12.23 19.58 1.37
N VAL A 131 -11.60 18.41 1.44
CA VAL A 131 -11.13 17.66 0.28
C VAL A 131 -12.28 16.85 -0.31
N VAL A 132 -12.49 16.93 -1.63
CA VAL A 132 -13.47 16.09 -2.33
C VAL A 132 -12.94 14.66 -2.41
N VAL A 133 -13.61 13.74 -1.71
CA VAL A 133 -13.26 12.32 -1.71
C VAL A 133 -14.25 11.53 -2.55
N GLU A 134 -13.77 10.62 -3.38
CA GLU A 134 -14.62 9.60 -4.00
C GLU A 134 -14.11 8.18 -3.73
N THR A 135 -15.05 7.25 -3.68
CA THR A 135 -14.75 5.83 -3.45
C THR A 135 -15.27 5.00 -4.60
N LYS A 136 -14.46 4.08 -5.12
CA LYS A 136 -14.87 3.13 -6.17
C LYS A 136 -14.59 1.71 -5.72
N ARG A 137 -15.64 0.87 -5.66
CA ARG A 137 -15.56 -0.55 -5.27
C ARG A 137 -14.99 -0.77 -3.85
N MET A 138 -15.15 0.22 -2.98
CA MET A 138 -14.62 0.22 -1.61
C MET A 138 -15.59 -0.40 -0.60
N GLU A 139 -16.74 -0.92 -1.03
CA GLU A 139 -17.80 -1.45 -0.16
C GLU A 139 -17.30 -2.46 0.89
N PRO A 140 -16.37 -3.40 0.58
CA PRO A 140 -15.85 -4.34 1.59
C PRO A 140 -15.00 -3.68 2.68
N TYR A 141 -14.42 -2.51 2.40
CA TYR A 141 -13.57 -1.77 3.32
C TYR A 141 -14.37 -0.80 4.18
N LEU A 142 -15.58 -0.46 3.77
CA LEU A 142 -16.43 0.53 4.43
C LEU A 142 -17.53 -0.10 5.30
N LYS A 143 -17.71 -1.42 5.26
CA LYS A 143 -18.62 -2.12 6.17
C LYS A 143 -18.11 -2.01 7.60
N LYS A 144 -18.97 -1.52 8.50
CA LYS A 144 -18.77 -1.68 9.95
C LYS A 144 -18.82 -3.18 10.23
N GLU A 145 -17.77 -3.73 10.84
CA GLU A 145 -17.87 -5.03 11.49
C GLU A 145 -18.92 -4.87 12.60
N GLU A 146 -20.04 -5.61 12.48
CA GLU A 146 -21.03 -5.78 13.56
C GLU A 146 -20.42 -6.56 14.73
#